data_AF-A0A2V6KQ70-F1
#
_entry.id   AF-A0A2V6KQ70-F1
#
_cell.length_a   1.000
_cell.length_b   1.000
_cell.length_c   1.000
_cell.angle_alpha   90.00
_cell.angle_beta   90.00
_cell.angle_gamma   90.00
#
_symmetry.space_group_name_H-M   'P 1'
#
loop_
_entity.id
_entity.type
_entity.pdbx_description
1 polymer ?
#
loop_
_entity_poly.entity_id
_entity_poly.type
_entity_poly.pdbx_seq_one_letter_code
_entity_poly.pdbx_strand_id
1 'polypeptide(L)'
;MSGIIHFSGNMNRLAIFSSILSILLAQGALLAGPPERSVSPSRQFIVYGADAKLRGAVSDLAEATKGNLLTLLQKQDGWKTPIVVNLQLAQASLPEIPPAALHFSQTGFGLKLQLDLTISSTFDGSLVERELLRAILLEMIYRQQPDIAPGTTYVGPPEWLLDGVLALAPGRDRAPLVEAVLLSDKIVKLEEFLRQRPSLLDSPARLLYRAYSLVLVQLIVDGVDGRPRLARYIDNLSRASNDPFADLKTQFPVLGDDAEKTWRSSVAELNAAQNYQLLTFSETERRLDKLLRGKTKAGPSTDGIPLEDLYQRKISPAERLTVIQLNQDLLLLAARANPLMRPIVREYQEIAMRLLAGKRKGLAKRFARLKTTRDEIVARLNDVDDYMNWFEATQSKTMSGVFVDYLKAANEPQTPRRRDALSVYLDSIEEQFQN
;
A
#
# COMPACT_ATOMS: atom_id res chain seq x y z
N MET A 1 67.28 64.20 -22.01
CA MET A 1 66.84 64.95 -20.81
C MET A 1 65.47 64.42 -20.41
N SER A 2 65.32 64.16 -19.10
CA SER A 2 64.17 63.75 -18.27
C SER A 2 62.76 63.75 -18.89
N GLY A 3 61.90 62.74 -18.68
CA GLY A 3 61.25 62.37 -17.40
C GLY A 3 60.11 63.37 -17.13
N ILE A 4 58.84 63.03 -16.90
CA ILE A 4 58.25 62.03 -15.99
C ILE A 4 56.78 61.76 -16.40
N ILE A 5 56.36 60.54 -16.13
CA ILE A 5 55.02 59.92 -16.25
C ILE A 5 54.09 60.42 -15.13
N HIS A 6 52.79 60.61 -15.41
CA HIS A 6 51.76 60.57 -14.37
C HIS A 6 50.63 59.58 -14.71
N PHE A 7 50.33 58.76 -13.69
CA PHE A 7 49.48 57.58 -13.63
C PHE A 7 47.98 57.87 -13.81
N SER A 8 47.29 57.01 -14.58
CA SER A 8 45.84 56.77 -14.47
C SER A 8 45.62 55.51 -13.62
N GLY A 9 45.27 55.71 -12.35
CA GLY A 9 44.90 54.65 -11.45
C GLY A 9 43.40 54.59 -11.30
N ASN A 10 42.73 53.62 -11.97
CA ASN A 10 41.44 53.08 -11.50
C ASN A 10 40.90 51.86 -12.27
N MET A 11 41.73 51.11 -13.02
CA MET A 11 41.22 49.99 -13.83
C MET A 11 41.70 48.60 -13.39
N ASN A 12 42.49 48.50 -12.32
CA ASN A 12 43.02 47.21 -11.84
C ASN A 12 42.28 46.61 -10.63
N ARG A 13 41.50 47.39 -9.87
CA ARG A 13 40.81 46.86 -8.66
C ARG A 13 39.54 46.07 -8.97
N LEU A 14 38.79 46.44 -10.02
CA LEU A 14 37.61 45.71 -10.46
C LEU A 14 37.95 44.38 -11.15
N ALA A 15 39.02 44.32 -11.94
CA ALA A 15 39.44 43.10 -12.61
C ALA A 15 39.93 42.03 -11.60
N ILE A 16 40.67 42.44 -10.57
CA ILE A 16 41.18 41.52 -9.53
C ILE A 16 40.04 40.99 -8.65
N PHE A 17 39.06 41.84 -8.29
CA PHE A 17 37.88 41.38 -7.54
C PHE A 17 36.99 40.43 -8.35
N SER A 18 36.81 40.69 -9.65
CA SER A 18 36.06 39.80 -10.54
C SER A 18 36.74 38.45 -10.73
N SER A 19 38.08 38.40 -10.80
CA SER A 19 38.82 37.15 -10.91
C SER A 19 38.82 36.36 -9.59
N ILE A 20 38.95 37.00 -8.43
CA ILE A 20 38.93 36.30 -7.13
C ILE A 20 37.52 35.77 -6.82
N LEU A 21 36.46 36.51 -7.17
CA LEU A 21 35.08 36.05 -7.00
C LEU A 21 34.73 34.90 -7.97
N SER A 22 35.28 34.92 -9.18
CA SER A 22 35.12 33.82 -10.15
C SER A 22 35.89 32.56 -9.74
N ILE A 23 37.06 32.70 -9.09
CA ILE A 23 37.82 31.57 -8.56
C ILE A 23 37.16 31.00 -7.29
N LEU A 24 36.57 31.83 -6.42
CA LEU A 24 35.80 31.35 -5.26
C LEU A 24 34.47 30.69 -5.66
N LEU A 25 33.78 31.19 -6.70
CA LEU A 25 32.57 30.57 -7.24
C LEU A 25 32.87 29.26 -8.01
N ALA A 26 34.03 29.18 -8.68
CA ALA A 26 34.47 27.95 -9.33
C ALA A 26 34.94 26.88 -8.32
N GLN A 27 35.49 27.27 -7.17
CA GLN A 27 35.88 26.33 -6.12
C GLN A 27 34.68 25.79 -5.32
N GLY A 28 33.58 26.56 -5.20
CA GLY A 28 32.33 26.09 -4.60
C GLY A 28 31.60 25.03 -5.43
N ALA A 29 31.77 25.03 -6.75
CA ALA A 29 31.15 24.06 -7.66
C ALA A 29 31.95 22.75 -7.81
N LEU A 30 33.21 22.70 -7.34
CA LEU A 30 34.10 21.54 -7.47
C LEU A 30 34.11 20.60 -6.26
N LEU A 31 33.31 20.88 -5.21
CA LEU A 31 33.18 20.02 -4.02
C LEU A 31 31.97 19.09 -4.03
N ALA A 32 31.14 19.11 -5.07
CA ALA A 32 30.12 18.08 -5.27
C ALA A 32 30.71 16.99 -6.17
N GLY A 33 31.33 15.98 -5.56
CA GLY A 33 31.63 14.74 -6.26
C GLY A 33 30.35 14.17 -6.92
N PRO A 34 30.46 13.39 -8.01
CA PRO A 34 29.29 12.78 -8.62
C PRO A 34 28.49 12.02 -7.53
N PRO A 35 27.15 12.17 -7.49
CA PRO A 35 26.35 11.54 -6.44
C PRO A 35 26.66 10.06 -6.40
N GLU A 36 26.88 9.54 -5.19
CA GLU A 36 27.14 8.12 -5.01
C GLU A 36 26.00 7.32 -5.64
N ARG A 37 26.38 6.25 -6.36
CA ARG A 37 25.44 5.43 -7.10
C ARG A 37 25.59 3.95 -6.78
N SER A 38 24.48 3.25 -6.80
CA SER A 38 24.40 1.80 -6.76
C SER A 38 23.74 1.30 -8.04
N VAL A 39 24.24 0.18 -8.58
CA VAL A 39 23.65 -0.46 -9.76
C VAL A 39 23.06 -1.79 -9.30
N SER A 40 21.80 -2.00 -9.64
CA SER A 40 21.07 -3.23 -9.33
C SER A 40 21.69 -4.47 -10.01
N PRO A 41 21.47 -5.69 -9.46
CA PRO A 41 21.97 -6.93 -10.06
C PRO A 41 21.62 -7.12 -11.54
N SER A 42 20.41 -6.77 -11.96
CA SER A 42 20.00 -6.86 -13.37
C SER A 42 20.58 -5.75 -14.23
N ARG A 43 21.18 -4.73 -13.62
CA ARG A 43 21.68 -3.50 -14.22
C ARG A 43 20.60 -2.61 -14.85
N GLN A 44 19.32 -2.90 -14.63
CA GLN A 44 18.23 -2.07 -15.12
C GLN A 44 18.10 -0.80 -14.27
N PHE A 45 18.24 -0.92 -12.95
CA PHE A 45 18.08 0.20 -12.04
C PHE A 45 19.44 0.78 -11.65
N ILE A 46 19.56 2.10 -11.78
CA ILE A 46 20.72 2.89 -11.35
C ILE A 46 20.23 3.87 -10.30
N VAL A 47 20.60 3.64 -9.04
CA VAL A 47 20.10 4.41 -7.90
C VAL A 47 21.15 5.41 -7.44
N TYR A 48 20.85 6.69 -7.50
CA TYR A 48 21.67 7.79 -6.98
C TYR A 48 21.12 8.28 -5.64
N GLY A 49 22.01 8.64 -4.72
CA GLY A 49 21.62 9.20 -3.42
C GLY A 49 22.77 9.21 -2.43
N ALA A 50 22.67 9.93 -1.33
CA ALA A 50 23.77 10.01 -0.35
C ALA A 50 23.90 8.76 0.54
N ASP A 51 22.79 8.08 0.86
CA ASP A 51 22.77 6.96 1.80
C ASP A 51 22.88 5.59 1.11
N ALA A 52 23.97 4.86 1.36
CA ALA A 52 24.22 3.54 0.78
C ALA A 52 23.20 2.47 1.17
N LYS A 53 22.68 2.48 2.41
CA LYS A 53 21.69 1.51 2.87
C LYS A 53 20.36 1.74 2.16
N LEU A 54 19.97 3.01 2.04
CA LEU A 54 18.75 3.38 1.33
C LEU A 54 18.84 3.05 -0.17
N ARG A 55 19.99 3.32 -0.81
CA ARG A 55 20.24 2.91 -2.20
C ARG A 55 20.10 1.39 -2.38
N GLY A 56 20.63 0.61 -1.43
CA GLY A 56 20.49 -0.84 -1.39
C GLY A 56 19.03 -1.28 -1.27
N ALA A 57 18.29 -0.76 -0.29
CA ALA A 57 16.89 -1.11 -0.06
C ALA A 57 15.99 -0.78 -1.27
N VAL A 58 16.18 0.39 -1.91
CA VAL A 58 15.42 0.77 -3.12
C VAL A 58 15.79 -0.12 -4.30
N SER A 59 17.07 -0.49 -4.45
CA SER A 59 17.52 -1.43 -5.48
C SER A 59 16.88 -2.82 -5.29
N ASP A 60 16.85 -3.32 -4.06
CA ASP A 60 16.25 -4.62 -3.73
C ASP A 60 14.74 -4.62 -3.98
N LEU A 61 14.05 -3.54 -3.57
CA LEU A 61 12.62 -3.36 -3.84
C LEU A 61 12.33 -3.31 -5.35
N ALA A 62 13.17 -2.61 -6.13
CA ALA A 62 13.01 -2.53 -7.59
C ALA A 62 13.17 -3.90 -8.26
N GLU A 63 14.17 -4.68 -7.86
CA GLU A 63 14.38 -6.04 -8.36
C GLU A 63 13.24 -6.99 -7.95
N ALA A 64 12.78 -6.92 -6.70
CA ALA A 64 11.64 -7.71 -6.23
C ALA A 64 10.36 -7.36 -7.01
N THR A 65 10.08 -6.06 -7.20
CA THR A 65 8.92 -5.58 -7.95
C THR A 65 8.93 -6.10 -9.39
N LYS A 66 10.07 -5.97 -10.06
CA LYS A 66 10.25 -6.48 -11.42
C LYS A 66 10.14 -8.01 -11.48
N GLY A 67 10.78 -8.72 -10.56
CA GLY A 67 10.74 -10.19 -10.48
C GLY A 67 9.31 -10.71 -10.31
N ASN A 68 8.53 -10.07 -9.46
CA ASN A 68 7.10 -10.37 -9.25
C ASN A 68 6.30 -10.15 -10.54
N LEU A 69 6.49 -9.02 -11.24
CA LEU A 69 5.82 -8.74 -12.51
C LEU A 69 6.20 -9.76 -13.59
N LEU A 70 7.50 -10.06 -13.77
CA LEU A 70 7.97 -11.01 -14.78
C LEU A 70 7.43 -12.42 -14.53
N THR A 71 7.35 -12.83 -13.27
CA THR A 71 6.78 -14.12 -12.86
C THR A 71 5.27 -14.17 -13.11
N LEU A 72 4.55 -13.08 -12.82
CA LEU A 72 3.13 -12.97 -13.15
C LEU A 72 2.90 -13.13 -14.66
N LEU A 73 3.71 -12.43 -15.48
CA LEU A 73 3.61 -12.44 -16.94
C LEU A 73 4.21 -13.69 -17.60
N GLN A 74 4.92 -14.55 -16.85
CA GLN A 74 5.73 -15.65 -17.37
C GLN A 74 6.69 -15.20 -18.49
N LYS A 75 7.28 -14.02 -18.33
CA LYS A 75 8.18 -13.39 -19.30
C LYS A 75 9.60 -13.43 -18.75
N GLN A 76 10.57 -13.69 -19.61
CA GLN A 76 11.98 -13.56 -19.25
C GLN A 76 12.36 -12.08 -19.14
N ASP A 77 13.39 -11.80 -18.34
CA ASP A 77 13.95 -10.46 -18.27
C ASP A 77 14.63 -10.11 -19.60
N GLY A 78 14.35 -8.92 -20.11
CA GLY A 78 14.76 -8.48 -21.44
C GLY A 78 14.59 -6.98 -21.61
N TRP A 79 14.80 -6.23 -20.51
CA TRP A 79 14.78 -4.78 -20.50
C TRP A 79 15.84 -4.23 -21.48
N LYS A 80 15.56 -3.06 -22.07
CA LYS A 80 16.50 -2.36 -22.97
C LYS A 80 16.89 -0.98 -22.45
N THR A 81 16.00 -0.34 -21.70
CA THR A 81 16.20 1.01 -21.18
C THR A 81 16.45 0.96 -19.68
N PRO A 82 17.56 1.53 -19.17
CA PRO A 82 17.78 1.64 -17.74
C PRO A 82 16.81 2.64 -17.11
N ILE A 83 16.43 2.38 -15.87
CA ILE A 83 15.62 3.26 -15.03
C ILE A 83 16.55 3.90 -14.01
N VAL A 84 16.69 5.22 -14.10
CA VAL A 84 17.46 6.02 -13.15
C VAL A 84 16.56 6.36 -11.97
N VAL A 85 17.01 6.10 -10.75
CA VAL A 85 16.27 6.46 -9.52
C VAL A 85 17.11 7.45 -8.73
N ASN A 86 16.59 8.65 -8.49
CA ASN A 86 17.30 9.66 -7.69
C ASN A 86 16.63 9.79 -6.32
N LEU A 87 17.39 9.55 -5.27
CA LEU A 87 16.96 9.70 -3.89
C LEU A 87 17.39 11.06 -3.37
N GLN A 88 16.41 11.92 -3.10
CA GLN A 88 16.63 13.27 -2.58
C GLN A 88 16.09 13.35 -1.16
N LEU A 89 16.85 13.91 -0.22
CA LEU A 89 16.35 14.18 1.12
C LEU A 89 15.43 15.41 1.08
N ALA A 90 14.28 15.33 1.76
CA ALA A 90 13.41 16.47 1.93
C ALA A 90 14.16 17.61 2.64
N GLN A 91 14.25 18.78 2.01
CA GLN A 91 14.88 19.95 2.60
C GLN A 91 13.79 20.90 3.11
N ALA A 92 13.91 21.33 4.38
CA ALA A 92 12.91 22.19 5.05
C ALA A 92 12.69 23.57 4.40
N SER A 93 13.51 23.93 3.40
CA SER A 93 13.56 25.27 2.80
C SER A 93 13.12 25.31 1.33
N LEU A 94 12.69 24.18 0.76
CA LEU A 94 12.24 24.10 -0.64
C LEU A 94 10.70 24.02 -0.72
N PRO A 95 10.10 24.43 -1.85
CA PRO A 95 8.66 24.24 -2.08
C PRO A 95 8.26 22.77 -1.90
N GLU A 96 6.98 22.50 -1.66
CA GLU A 96 6.45 21.15 -1.44
C GLU A 96 6.70 20.25 -2.67
N ILE A 97 7.85 19.55 -2.67
CA ILE A 97 8.23 18.60 -3.73
C ILE A 97 7.38 17.34 -3.55
N PRO A 98 6.81 16.78 -4.63
CA PRO A 98 6.08 15.52 -4.52
C PRO A 98 6.96 14.40 -3.94
N PRO A 99 6.38 13.49 -3.14
CA PRO A 99 7.12 12.37 -2.54
C PRO A 99 7.74 11.43 -3.58
N ALA A 100 7.13 11.33 -4.76
CA ALA A 100 7.67 10.64 -5.91
C ALA A 100 7.28 11.38 -7.20
N ALA A 101 8.22 11.53 -8.13
CA ALA A 101 8.02 12.12 -9.44
C ALA A 101 8.67 11.25 -10.51
N LEU A 102 7.83 10.65 -11.37
CA LEU A 102 8.31 9.88 -12.51
C LEU A 102 8.43 10.78 -13.75
N HIS A 103 9.65 10.92 -14.23
CA HIS A 103 10.00 11.64 -15.44
C HIS A 103 10.28 10.65 -16.57
N PHE A 104 9.45 10.74 -17.61
CA PHE A 104 9.64 9.99 -18.84
C PHE A 104 9.87 10.97 -19.99
N SER A 105 10.97 10.79 -20.70
CA SER A 105 11.35 11.65 -21.81
C SER A 105 12.13 10.85 -22.85
N GLN A 106 12.20 11.37 -24.06
CA GLN A 106 13.07 10.85 -25.09
C GLN A 106 14.14 11.88 -25.40
N THR A 107 15.37 11.41 -25.49
CA THR A 107 16.54 12.21 -25.86
C THR A 107 17.03 11.76 -27.24
N GLY A 108 17.95 12.52 -27.86
CA GLY A 108 18.62 12.06 -29.09
C GLY A 108 19.38 10.74 -28.95
N PHE A 109 19.54 10.24 -27.71
CA PHE A 109 20.18 8.96 -27.37
C PHE A 109 19.18 7.85 -26.98
N GLY A 110 17.88 8.09 -27.15
CA GLY A 110 16.82 7.14 -26.83
C GLY A 110 16.00 7.53 -25.60
N LEU A 111 15.18 6.58 -25.14
CA LEU A 111 14.28 6.74 -24.00
C LEU A 111 15.05 6.95 -22.69
N LYS A 112 14.58 7.90 -21.88
CA LYS A 112 15.10 8.17 -20.54
C LYS A 112 13.95 8.04 -19.53
N LEU A 113 14.08 7.06 -18.64
CA LEU A 113 13.22 6.83 -17.49
C LEU A 113 13.96 7.30 -16.24
N GLN A 114 13.42 8.30 -15.55
CA GLN A 114 13.99 8.84 -14.32
C GLN A 114 12.89 8.92 -13.25
N LEU A 115 13.10 8.30 -12.10
CA LEU A 115 12.22 8.36 -10.94
C LEU A 115 12.90 9.16 -9.84
N ASP A 116 12.37 10.32 -9.52
CA ASP A 116 12.86 11.16 -8.42
C ASP A 116 12.01 10.86 -7.18
N LEU A 117 12.65 10.39 -6.11
CA LEU A 117 12.02 10.05 -4.84
C LEU A 117 12.48 11.01 -3.76
N THR A 118 11.53 11.65 -3.09
CA THR A 118 11.78 12.56 -1.97
C THR A 118 11.61 11.79 -0.66
N ILE A 119 12.71 11.63 0.07
CA ILE A 119 12.76 10.92 1.34
C ILE A 119 12.41 11.91 2.47
N SER A 120 11.24 11.73 3.06
CA SER A 120 10.78 12.47 4.24
C SER A 120 10.59 11.53 5.44
N SER A 121 10.29 12.07 6.61
CA SER A 121 9.95 11.28 7.80
C SER A 121 8.69 10.40 7.64
N THR A 122 7.89 10.64 6.60
CA THR A 122 6.67 9.87 6.27
C THR A 122 6.85 9.00 5.02
N PHE A 123 8.08 8.55 4.75
CA PHE A 123 8.42 7.75 3.59
C PHE A 123 7.57 6.47 3.49
N ASP A 124 6.73 6.37 2.45
CA ASP A 124 5.85 5.23 2.21
C ASP A 124 6.45 4.30 1.16
N GLY A 125 6.93 3.13 1.60
CA GLY A 125 7.47 2.10 0.71
C GLY A 125 6.46 1.60 -0.34
N SER A 126 5.16 1.65 -0.04
CA SER A 126 4.09 1.24 -0.97
C SER A 126 3.98 2.19 -2.17
N LEU A 127 4.19 3.49 -1.93
CA LEU A 127 4.23 4.49 -2.98
C LEU A 127 5.45 4.30 -3.88
N VAL A 128 6.62 4.06 -3.28
CA VAL A 128 7.86 3.81 -4.03
C VAL A 128 7.72 2.58 -4.92
N GLU A 129 7.20 1.49 -4.37
CA GLU A 129 6.95 0.27 -5.13
C GLU A 129 5.98 0.52 -6.29
N ARG A 130 4.91 1.29 -6.07
CA ARG A 130 3.96 1.66 -7.12
C ARG A 130 4.65 2.42 -8.26
N GLU A 131 5.46 3.41 -7.94
CA GLU A 131 6.12 4.22 -8.97
C GLU A 131 7.27 3.47 -9.66
N LEU A 132 7.95 2.56 -8.96
CA LEU A 132 8.87 1.60 -9.58
C LEU A 132 8.14 0.69 -10.57
N LEU A 133 7.00 0.13 -10.19
CA LEU A 133 6.17 -0.68 -11.10
C LEU A 133 5.71 0.15 -12.31
N ARG A 134 5.29 1.40 -12.10
CA ARG A 134 4.92 2.33 -13.18
C ARG A 134 6.08 2.54 -14.15
N ALA A 135 7.29 2.76 -13.65
CA ALA A 135 8.49 2.92 -14.48
C ALA A 135 8.83 1.64 -15.27
N ILE A 136 8.74 0.46 -14.63
CA ILE A 136 8.95 -0.83 -15.29
C ILE A 136 7.93 -1.06 -16.40
N LEU A 137 6.65 -0.79 -16.15
CA LEU A 137 5.61 -0.94 -17.17
C LEU A 137 5.79 0.06 -18.31
N LEU A 138 6.16 1.31 -18.05
CA LEU A 138 6.49 2.27 -19.10
C LEU A 138 7.66 1.80 -19.97
N GLU A 139 8.69 1.22 -19.37
CA GLU A 139 9.77 0.57 -20.13
C GLU A 139 9.21 -0.52 -21.05
N MET A 140 8.35 -1.40 -20.54
CA MET A 140 7.76 -2.48 -21.33
C MET A 140 6.90 -1.97 -22.49
N ILE A 141 6.04 -0.98 -22.22
CA ILE A 141 5.13 -0.36 -23.20
C ILE A 141 5.93 0.23 -24.38
N TYR A 142 7.03 0.91 -24.08
CA TYR A 142 7.83 1.63 -25.09
C TYR A 142 9.11 0.90 -25.51
N ARG A 143 9.36 -0.32 -25.03
CA ARG A 143 10.61 -1.10 -25.25
C ARG A 143 11.00 -1.24 -26.72
N GLN A 144 10.00 -1.40 -27.58
CA GLN A 144 10.19 -1.61 -29.02
C GLN A 144 9.89 -0.35 -29.85
N GLN A 145 9.83 0.82 -29.20
CA GLN A 145 9.48 2.09 -29.82
C GLN A 145 10.59 3.13 -29.60
N PRO A 146 11.73 2.98 -30.30
CA PRO A 146 12.87 3.89 -30.15
C PRO A 146 12.61 5.29 -30.70
N ASP A 147 11.67 5.42 -31.65
CA ASP A 147 11.41 6.64 -32.43
C ASP A 147 10.04 7.26 -32.09
N ILE A 148 9.88 7.69 -30.84
CA ILE A 148 8.76 8.56 -30.48
C ILE A 148 9.06 9.97 -31.01
N ALA A 149 8.03 10.72 -31.41
CA ALA A 149 8.24 12.10 -31.86
C ALA A 149 8.36 13.02 -30.63
N PRO A 150 9.29 14.00 -30.63
CA PRO A 150 9.32 15.03 -29.58
C PRO A 150 7.96 15.71 -29.43
N GLY A 151 7.49 15.86 -28.19
CA GLY A 151 6.17 16.45 -27.90
C GLY A 151 4.99 15.47 -27.97
N THR A 152 5.22 14.19 -28.25
CA THR A 152 4.16 13.16 -28.17
C THR A 152 3.74 12.96 -26.71
N THR A 153 2.43 13.01 -26.45
CA THR A 153 1.88 12.66 -25.12
C THR A 153 2.02 11.16 -24.89
N TYR A 154 2.69 10.79 -23.79
CA TYR A 154 2.89 9.40 -23.44
C TYR A 154 1.66 8.80 -22.76
N VAL A 155 1.37 7.55 -23.11
CA VAL A 155 0.32 6.74 -22.50
C VAL A 155 0.94 5.96 -21.35
N GLY A 156 0.53 6.29 -20.12
CA GLY A 156 0.93 5.56 -18.92
C GLY A 156 0.18 4.23 -18.78
N PRO A 157 0.71 3.29 -17.98
CA PRO A 157 -0.04 2.10 -17.60
C PRO A 157 -1.34 2.49 -16.87
N PRO A 158 -2.47 1.82 -17.14
CA PRO A 158 -3.70 2.06 -16.40
C PRO A 158 -3.55 1.82 -14.89
N GLU A 159 -4.21 2.63 -14.07
CA GLU A 159 -4.07 2.53 -12.60
C GLU A 159 -4.55 1.18 -12.05
N TRP A 160 -5.59 0.58 -12.65
CA TRP A 160 -6.07 -0.75 -12.26
C TRP A 160 -5.00 -1.84 -12.48
N LEU A 161 -4.15 -1.67 -13.48
CA LEU A 161 -3.08 -2.63 -13.74
C LEU A 161 -1.99 -2.51 -12.65
N LEU A 162 -1.64 -1.28 -12.27
CA LEU A 162 -0.71 -1.03 -11.17
C LEU A 162 -1.24 -1.63 -9.87
N ASP A 163 -2.46 -1.27 -9.48
CA ASP A 163 -3.05 -1.73 -8.23
C ASP A 163 -3.27 -3.23 -8.18
N GLY A 164 -3.73 -3.83 -9.28
CA GLY A 164 -3.99 -5.27 -9.36
C GLY A 164 -2.71 -6.11 -9.34
N VAL A 165 -1.67 -5.68 -10.06
CA VAL A 165 -0.36 -6.37 -10.04
C VAL A 165 0.27 -6.29 -8.65
N LEU A 166 0.26 -5.12 -8.01
CA LEU A 166 0.78 -4.96 -6.65
C LEU A 166 0.01 -5.80 -5.63
N ALA A 167 -1.32 -5.88 -5.74
CA ALA A 167 -2.15 -6.70 -4.86
C ALA A 167 -1.91 -8.21 -5.07
N LEU A 168 -1.48 -8.62 -6.26
CA LEU A 168 -1.12 -9.99 -6.58
C LEU A 168 0.27 -10.42 -6.14
N ALA A 169 1.15 -9.47 -5.79
CA ALA A 169 2.51 -9.77 -5.39
C ALA A 169 2.55 -10.77 -4.20
N PRO A 170 3.56 -11.66 -4.14
CA PRO A 170 3.71 -12.61 -3.05
C PRO A 170 3.80 -11.90 -1.68
N GLY A 171 3.21 -12.51 -0.65
CA GLY A 171 3.29 -12.00 0.74
C GLY A 171 2.38 -10.81 1.05
N ARG A 172 1.53 -10.36 0.11
CA ARG A 172 0.59 -9.25 0.34
C ARG A 172 -0.59 -9.68 1.20
N ASP A 173 -0.89 -8.88 2.23
CA ASP A 173 -2.14 -9.00 2.95
C ASP A 173 -3.30 -8.50 2.07
N ARG A 174 -4.21 -9.43 1.73
CA ARG A 174 -5.39 -9.17 0.90
C ARG A 174 -6.65 -8.98 1.74
N ALA A 175 -6.60 -9.19 3.06
CA ALA A 175 -7.77 -9.09 3.93
C ALA A 175 -8.48 -7.73 3.86
N PRO A 176 -7.78 -6.57 3.83
CA PRO A 176 -8.44 -5.27 3.70
C PRO A 176 -9.17 -5.09 2.36
N LEU A 177 -8.65 -5.69 1.29
CA LEU A 177 -9.26 -5.62 -0.04
C LEU A 177 -10.55 -6.45 -0.09
N VAL A 178 -10.52 -7.66 0.48
CA VAL A 178 -11.71 -8.51 0.57
C VAL A 178 -12.76 -7.86 1.48
N GLU A 179 -12.35 -7.30 2.62
CA GLU A 179 -13.27 -6.58 3.52
C GLU A 179 -13.93 -5.39 2.81
N ALA A 180 -13.19 -4.65 1.98
CA ALA A 180 -13.76 -3.55 1.19
C ALA A 180 -14.86 -4.02 0.22
N VAL A 181 -14.68 -5.16 -0.44
CA VAL A 181 -15.69 -5.75 -1.34
C VAL A 181 -16.90 -6.24 -0.55
N LEU A 182 -16.68 -6.86 0.61
CA LEU A 182 -17.75 -7.35 1.49
C LEU A 182 -18.63 -6.22 2.06
N LEU A 183 -18.02 -5.07 2.37
CA LEU A 183 -18.73 -3.89 2.87
C LEU A 183 -19.45 -3.10 1.77
N SER A 184 -19.24 -3.44 0.49
CA SER A 184 -19.91 -2.79 -0.63
C SER A 184 -21.26 -3.43 -0.90
N ASP A 185 -22.35 -2.66 -0.73
CA ASP A 185 -23.71 -3.11 -1.01
C ASP A 185 -23.98 -3.35 -2.50
N LYS A 186 -23.14 -2.78 -3.38
CA LYS A 186 -23.31 -2.87 -4.84
C LYS A 186 -21.98 -3.10 -5.53
N ILE A 187 -21.97 -4.04 -6.49
CA ILE A 187 -20.85 -4.24 -7.40
C ILE A 187 -20.92 -3.18 -8.50
N VAL A 188 -19.85 -2.38 -8.63
CA VAL A 188 -19.69 -1.39 -9.71
C VAL A 188 -19.58 -2.13 -11.05
N LYS A 189 -20.21 -1.60 -12.10
CA LYS A 189 -20.13 -2.20 -13.45
C LYS A 189 -18.69 -2.17 -13.97
N LEU A 190 -18.29 -3.16 -14.77
CA LEU A 190 -16.90 -3.24 -15.27
C LEU A 190 -16.50 -1.99 -16.05
N GLU A 191 -17.35 -1.51 -16.95
CA GLU A 191 -17.08 -0.30 -17.73
C GLU A 191 -16.95 0.96 -16.85
N GLU A 192 -17.79 1.07 -15.82
CA GLU A 192 -17.75 2.19 -14.88
C GLU A 192 -16.45 2.17 -14.08
N PHE A 193 -16.06 0.99 -13.58
CA PHE A 193 -14.79 0.79 -12.87
C PHE A 193 -13.58 1.19 -13.71
N LEU A 194 -13.51 0.79 -14.99
CA LEU A 194 -12.39 1.12 -15.88
C LEU A 194 -12.24 2.62 -16.15
N ARG A 195 -13.32 3.39 -16.02
CA ARG A 195 -13.32 4.86 -16.22
C ARG A 195 -13.03 5.64 -14.93
N GLN A 196 -12.98 4.98 -13.76
CA GLN A 196 -12.72 5.64 -12.48
C GLN A 196 -11.29 6.21 -12.41
N ARG A 197 -11.16 7.36 -11.73
CA ARG A 197 -9.88 8.01 -11.45
C ARG A 197 -9.55 7.87 -9.96
N PRO A 198 -8.68 6.93 -9.55
CA PRO A 198 -8.47 6.61 -8.14
C PRO A 198 -7.87 7.76 -7.32
N SER A 199 -7.19 8.71 -7.97
CA SER A 199 -6.69 9.93 -7.33
C SER A 199 -7.79 10.87 -6.83
N LEU A 200 -8.99 10.79 -7.41
CA LEU A 200 -10.15 11.59 -7.02
C LEU A 200 -11.08 10.87 -6.03
N LEU A 201 -10.81 9.60 -5.73
CA LEU A 201 -11.59 8.80 -4.79
C LEU A 201 -11.16 9.06 -3.34
N ASP A 202 -12.13 9.00 -2.43
CA ASP A 202 -11.87 8.99 -1.00
C ASP A 202 -11.19 7.66 -0.57
N SER A 203 -10.70 7.59 0.67
CA SER A 203 -9.93 6.43 1.12
C SER A 203 -10.69 5.10 1.03
N PRO A 204 -11.98 5.00 1.43
CA PRO A 204 -12.74 3.77 1.27
C PRO A 204 -12.99 3.39 -0.20
N ALA A 205 -13.38 4.33 -1.07
CA ALA A 205 -13.60 4.01 -2.49
C ALA A 205 -12.29 3.66 -3.20
N ARG A 206 -11.16 4.24 -2.80
CA ARG A 206 -9.84 3.86 -3.29
C ARG A 206 -9.46 2.44 -2.87
N LEU A 207 -9.79 2.01 -1.65
CA LEU A 207 -9.57 0.64 -1.20
C LEU A 207 -10.43 -0.35 -2.01
N LEU A 208 -11.69 0.00 -2.27
CA LEU A 208 -12.58 -0.79 -3.13
C LEU A 208 -12.06 -0.86 -4.57
N TYR A 209 -11.57 0.25 -5.12
CA TYR A 209 -10.93 0.29 -6.45
C TYR A 209 -9.73 -0.66 -6.52
N ARG A 210 -8.88 -0.70 -5.49
CA ARG A 210 -7.75 -1.63 -5.40
C ARG A 210 -8.20 -3.08 -5.36
N ALA A 211 -9.29 -3.37 -4.66
CA ALA A 211 -9.87 -4.71 -4.62
C ALA A 211 -10.42 -5.14 -5.98
N TYR A 212 -11.12 -4.25 -6.69
CA TYR A 212 -11.57 -4.51 -8.06
C TYR A 212 -10.42 -4.66 -9.05
N SER A 213 -9.35 -3.90 -8.88
CA SER A 213 -8.12 -4.03 -9.66
C SER A 213 -7.48 -5.41 -9.49
N LEU A 214 -7.42 -5.91 -8.25
CA LEU A 214 -6.99 -7.29 -7.95
C LEU A 214 -7.85 -8.31 -8.70
N VAL A 215 -9.19 -8.22 -8.59
CA VAL A 215 -10.11 -9.15 -9.25
C VAL A 215 -9.92 -9.12 -10.76
N LEU A 216 -9.80 -7.94 -11.37
CA LEU A 216 -9.65 -7.82 -12.82
C LEU A 216 -8.35 -8.46 -13.30
N VAL A 217 -7.22 -8.19 -12.65
CA VAL A 217 -5.94 -8.79 -13.04
C VAL A 217 -5.97 -10.31 -12.84
N GLN A 218 -6.55 -10.80 -11.74
CA GLN A 218 -6.75 -12.24 -11.51
C GLN A 218 -7.58 -12.88 -12.63
N LEU A 219 -8.75 -12.31 -12.92
CA LEU A 219 -9.64 -12.79 -13.97
C LEU A 219 -8.94 -12.87 -15.34
N ILE A 220 -8.15 -11.86 -15.67
CA ILE A 220 -7.39 -11.83 -16.92
C ILE A 220 -6.28 -12.90 -16.92
N VAL A 221 -5.55 -13.04 -15.83
CA VAL A 221 -4.40 -13.96 -15.71
C VAL A 221 -4.83 -15.43 -15.69
N ASP A 222 -5.95 -15.73 -15.04
CA ASP A 222 -6.50 -17.09 -14.89
C ASP A 222 -7.30 -17.54 -16.13
N GLY A 223 -7.60 -16.61 -17.04
CA GLY A 223 -8.22 -16.91 -18.33
C GLY A 223 -7.32 -17.70 -19.28
N VAL A 224 -7.91 -18.22 -20.37
CA VAL A 224 -7.19 -18.98 -21.41
C VAL A 224 -6.08 -18.11 -22.03
N ASP A 225 -4.84 -18.58 -21.95
CA ASP A 225 -3.64 -17.84 -22.34
C ASP A 225 -3.54 -16.45 -21.68
N GLY A 226 -4.09 -16.28 -20.48
CA GLY A 226 -4.25 -14.99 -19.80
C GLY A 226 -2.94 -14.23 -19.61
N ARG A 227 -1.91 -14.90 -19.08
CA ARG A 227 -0.57 -14.33 -18.84
C ARG A 227 0.13 -13.84 -20.11
N PRO A 228 0.29 -14.66 -21.17
CA PRO A 228 0.89 -14.17 -22.41
C PRO A 228 0.03 -13.12 -23.12
N ARG A 229 -1.30 -13.16 -22.99
CA ARG A 229 -2.19 -12.08 -23.48
C ARG A 229 -1.98 -10.78 -22.72
N LEU A 230 -1.83 -10.83 -21.40
CA LEU A 230 -1.52 -9.64 -20.59
C LEU A 230 -0.18 -9.03 -20.96
N ALA A 231 0.84 -9.87 -21.19
CA ALA A 231 2.14 -9.39 -21.67
C ALA A 231 2.01 -8.68 -23.04
N ARG A 232 1.27 -9.26 -23.99
CA ARG A 232 1.01 -8.64 -25.30
C ARG A 232 0.15 -7.38 -25.20
N TYR A 233 -0.79 -7.33 -24.28
CA TYR A 233 -1.59 -6.14 -24.01
C TYR A 233 -0.69 -4.99 -23.56
N ILE A 234 0.19 -5.23 -22.58
CA ILE A 234 1.16 -4.24 -22.10
C ILE A 234 2.06 -3.76 -23.23
N ASP A 235 2.60 -4.67 -24.05
CA ASP A 235 3.48 -4.32 -25.19
C ASP A 235 2.76 -3.44 -26.25
N ASN A 236 1.41 -3.42 -26.27
CA ASN A 236 0.60 -2.67 -27.24
C ASN A 236 -0.13 -1.45 -26.64
N LEU A 237 0.02 -1.17 -25.35
CA LEU A 237 -0.72 -0.09 -24.66
C LEU A 237 -0.49 1.30 -25.25
N SER A 238 0.69 1.58 -25.84
CA SER A 238 0.94 2.89 -26.46
C SER A 238 0.09 3.13 -27.72
N ARG A 239 -0.52 2.08 -28.26
CA ARG A 239 -1.42 2.10 -29.44
C ARG A 239 -2.87 1.83 -29.05
N ALA A 240 -3.18 1.82 -27.75
CA ALA A 240 -4.53 1.62 -27.26
C ALA A 240 -5.48 2.71 -27.80
N SER A 241 -6.73 2.33 -27.98
CA SER A 241 -7.78 3.25 -28.37
C SER A 241 -8.21 4.13 -27.20
N ASN A 242 -9.11 5.09 -27.46
CA ASN A 242 -9.73 5.89 -26.42
C ASN A 242 -10.83 5.14 -25.65
N ASP A 243 -11.09 3.88 -25.98
CA ASP A 243 -12.05 3.01 -25.29
C ASP A 243 -11.36 1.81 -24.63
N PRO A 244 -10.93 1.94 -23.36
CA PRO A 244 -10.25 0.88 -22.63
C PRO A 244 -11.09 -0.39 -22.48
N PHE A 245 -12.42 -0.26 -22.47
CA PHE A 245 -13.31 -1.41 -22.32
C PHE A 245 -13.33 -2.22 -23.61
N ALA A 246 -13.51 -1.58 -24.76
CA ALA A 246 -13.47 -2.24 -26.07
C ALA A 246 -12.11 -2.94 -26.33
N ASP A 247 -11.01 -2.26 -25.97
CA ASP A 247 -9.66 -2.82 -26.08
C ASP A 247 -9.50 -4.09 -25.22
N LEU A 248 -9.93 -4.04 -23.96
CA LEU A 248 -9.87 -5.20 -23.07
C LEU A 248 -10.72 -6.37 -23.59
N LYS A 249 -11.95 -6.12 -24.05
CA LYS A 249 -12.82 -7.18 -24.62
C LYS A 249 -12.18 -7.86 -25.82
N THR A 250 -11.50 -7.09 -26.67
CA THR A 250 -10.88 -7.60 -27.89
C THR A 250 -9.65 -8.46 -27.57
N GLN A 251 -8.89 -8.11 -26.53
CA GLN A 251 -7.65 -8.79 -26.17
C GLN A 251 -7.87 -10.03 -25.28
N PHE A 252 -8.93 -10.01 -24.45
CA PHE A 252 -9.20 -11.03 -23.45
C PHE A 252 -10.56 -11.71 -23.68
N PRO A 253 -10.57 -12.96 -24.19
CA PRO A 253 -11.80 -13.71 -24.47
C PRO A 253 -12.71 -13.90 -23.25
N VAL A 254 -12.14 -13.91 -22.04
CA VAL A 254 -12.87 -14.01 -20.77
C VAL A 254 -13.84 -12.84 -20.55
N LEU A 255 -13.57 -11.70 -21.20
CA LEU A 255 -14.40 -10.50 -21.21
C LEU A 255 -15.20 -10.36 -22.53
N GLY A 256 -15.63 -11.48 -23.12
CA GLY A 256 -16.45 -11.50 -24.34
C GLY A 256 -17.86 -10.90 -24.14
N ASP A 257 -18.87 -11.51 -24.77
CA ASP A 257 -20.24 -10.94 -24.75
C ASP A 257 -20.86 -10.89 -23.35
N ASP A 258 -20.49 -11.83 -22.47
CA ASP A 258 -20.96 -11.92 -21.07
C ASP A 258 -20.04 -11.20 -20.06
N ALA A 259 -19.20 -10.26 -20.49
CA ALA A 259 -18.17 -9.62 -19.64
C ALA A 259 -18.68 -9.13 -18.27
N GLU A 260 -19.85 -8.48 -18.23
CA GLU A 260 -20.44 -7.97 -16.99
C GLU A 260 -20.90 -9.10 -16.05
N LYS A 261 -21.39 -10.21 -16.60
CA LYS A 261 -21.77 -11.39 -15.82
C LYS A 261 -20.53 -12.06 -15.25
N THR A 262 -19.49 -12.27 -16.08
CA THR A 262 -18.20 -12.81 -15.66
C THR A 262 -17.59 -11.94 -14.56
N TRP A 263 -17.55 -10.63 -14.76
CA TRP A 263 -17.07 -9.65 -13.78
C TRP A 263 -17.76 -9.81 -12.42
N ARG A 264 -19.09 -9.83 -12.39
CA ARG A 264 -19.84 -9.98 -11.13
C ARG A 264 -19.56 -11.31 -10.45
N SER A 265 -19.46 -12.39 -11.22
CA SER A 265 -19.10 -13.70 -10.67
C SER A 265 -17.70 -13.67 -10.04
N SER A 266 -16.70 -13.10 -10.70
CA SER A 266 -15.33 -13.02 -10.17
C SER A 266 -15.24 -12.14 -8.92
N VAL A 267 -15.98 -11.03 -8.87
CA VAL A 267 -16.07 -10.20 -7.64
C VAL A 267 -16.75 -10.98 -6.50
N ALA A 268 -17.80 -11.75 -6.81
CA ALA A 268 -18.47 -12.61 -5.83
C ALA A 268 -17.59 -13.79 -5.38
N GLU A 269 -16.74 -14.32 -6.25
CA GLU A 269 -15.76 -15.37 -5.93
C GLU A 269 -14.66 -14.85 -5.00
N LEU A 270 -14.22 -13.60 -5.15
CA LEU A 270 -13.29 -13.00 -4.17
C LEU A 270 -13.91 -12.96 -2.77
N ASN A 271 -15.21 -12.67 -2.67
CA ASN A 271 -15.96 -12.79 -1.42
C ASN A 271 -16.06 -14.25 -0.94
N ALA A 272 -16.17 -15.20 -1.88
CA ALA A 272 -16.35 -16.62 -1.59
C ALA A 272 -15.05 -17.37 -1.24
N ALA A 273 -13.89 -16.94 -1.74
CA ALA A 273 -12.59 -17.54 -1.44
C ALA A 273 -12.23 -17.41 0.06
N GLN A 274 -12.72 -16.38 0.75
CA GLN A 274 -12.68 -16.29 2.21
C GLN A 274 -13.83 -17.01 2.93
N ASN A 275 -14.86 -17.53 2.24
CA ASN A 275 -15.93 -18.30 2.91
C ASN A 275 -15.42 -19.64 3.46
N TYR A 276 -14.29 -20.14 2.96
CA TYR A 276 -13.65 -21.38 3.44
C TYR A 276 -12.55 -21.12 4.48
N GLN A 277 -12.11 -19.87 4.64
CA GLN A 277 -11.11 -19.51 5.64
C GLN A 277 -11.83 -19.09 6.91
N LEU A 278 -11.71 -19.92 7.96
CA LEU A 278 -12.23 -19.58 9.27
C LEU A 278 -11.53 -18.30 9.76
N LEU A 279 -12.32 -17.38 10.31
CA LEU A 279 -11.79 -16.19 10.95
C LEU A 279 -10.85 -16.59 12.09
N THR A 280 -9.80 -15.81 12.28
CA THR A 280 -8.96 -15.92 13.48
C THR A 280 -9.81 -15.63 14.73
N PHE A 281 -9.26 -15.95 15.90
CA PHE A 281 -9.93 -15.67 17.16
C PHE A 281 -10.26 -14.18 17.30
N SER A 282 -9.24 -13.33 17.14
CA SER A 282 -9.31 -11.87 17.31
C SER A 282 -10.24 -11.22 16.28
N GLU A 283 -10.29 -11.73 15.05
CA GLU A 283 -11.26 -11.26 14.04
C GLU A 283 -12.69 -11.65 14.38
N THR A 284 -12.91 -12.88 14.88
CA THR A 284 -14.24 -13.34 15.28
C THR A 284 -14.76 -12.54 16.46
N GLU A 285 -13.90 -12.30 17.45
CA GLU A 285 -14.18 -11.47 18.63
C GLU A 285 -14.58 -10.06 18.20
N ARG A 286 -13.72 -9.37 17.42
CA ARG A 286 -13.92 -7.99 16.99
C ARG A 286 -15.22 -7.82 16.21
N ARG A 287 -15.53 -8.77 15.31
CA ARG A 287 -16.76 -8.76 14.51
C ARG A 287 -17.99 -9.02 15.38
N LEU A 288 -17.92 -9.98 16.31
CA LEU A 288 -18.99 -10.24 17.27
C LEU A 288 -19.25 -9.02 18.15
N ASP A 289 -18.19 -8.37 18.65
CA ASP A 289 -18.26 -7.17 19.48
C ASP A 289 -18.95 -6.02 18.74
N LYS A 290 -18.58 -5.80 17.48
CA LYS A 290 -19.21 -4.79 16.61
C LYS A 290 -20.70 -5.05 16.37
N LEU A 291 -21.09 -6.31 16.16
CA LEU A 291 -22.50 -6.69 16.00
C LEU A 291 -23.30 -6.45 17.28
N LEU A 292 -22.72 -6.74 18.44
CA LEU A 292 -23.39 -6.61 19.74
C LEU A 292 -23.45 -5.15 20.24
N ARG A 293 -22.48 -4.31 19.87
CA ARG A 293 -22.41 -2.89 20.26
C ARG A 293 -23.22 -1.93 19.38
N GLY A 294 -23.79 -2.41 18.26
CA GLY A 294 -24.76 -1.65 17.47
C GLY A 294 -24.25 -0.30 16.96
N LYS A 295 -23.43 -0.30 15.91
CA LYS A 295 -23.28 0.88 15.02
C LYS A 295 -23.64 0.51 13.60
N THR A 296 -24.93 0.51 13.28
CA THR A 296 -25.40 0.57 11.89
C THR A 296 -25.37 2.03 11.46
N LYS A 297 -24.52 2.38 10.49
CA LYS A 297 -24.48 3.72 9.90
C LYS A 297 -25.78 3.95 9.12
N ALA A 298 -26.72 4.70 9.69
CA ALA A 298 -27.75 5.45 8.97
C ALA A 298 -28.40 6.50 9.90
N GLY A 299 -28.15 7.78 9.64
CA GLY A 299 -28.98 8.90 10.12
C GLY A 299 -28.77 9.39 11.57
N PRO A 300 -29.09 10.66 11.86
CA PRO A 300 -28.78 11.32 13.12
C PRO A 300 -29.89 11.06 14.15
N SER A 301 -30.03 9.82 14.64
CA SER A 301 -30.67 9.44 15.92
C SER A 301 -31.09 7.96 15.92
N THR A 302 -30.13 7.05 15.90
CA THR A 302 -30.40 5.66 16.30
C THR A 302 -29.16 5.08 16.95
N ASP A 303 -28.98 5.36 18.23
CA ASP A 303 -28.06 4.59 19.07
C ASP A 303 -28.48 3.12 18.97
N GLY A 304 -27.56 2.27 18.51
CA GLY A 304 -27.83 0.83 18.41
C GLY A 304 -28.15 0.32 19.81
N ILE A 305 -29.36 -0.19 19.97
CA ILE A 305 -29.83 -0.64 21.28
C ILE A 305 -29.07 -1.94 21.60
N PRO A 306 -28.30 -1.99 22.69
CA PRO A 306 -27.61 -3.19 23.12
C PRO A 306 -28.62 -4.34 23.19
N LEU A 307 -28.22 -5.53 22.74
CA LEU A 307 -29.04 -6.75 22.92
C LEU A 307 -29.41 -6.97 24.40
N GLU A 308 -28.60 -6.39 25.29
CA GLU A 308 -28.80 -6.31 26.73
C GLU A 308 -30.06 -5.54 27.14
N ASP A 309 -30.38 -4.44 26.48
CA ASP A 309 -31.51 -3.61 26.90
C ASP A 309 -32.88 -4.18 26.46
N LEU A 310 -32.86 -5.10 25.50
CA LEU A 310 -34.04 -5.65 24.86
C LEU A 310 -34.75 -6.77 25.66
N TYR A 311 -34.10 -7.36 26.67
CA TYR A 311 -34.75 -8.38 27.50
C TYR A 311 -35.66 -7.80 28.59
N GLN A 312 -35.50 -6.52 28.94
CA GLN A 312 -36.28 -5.87 30.01
C GLN A 312 -37.62 -5.31 29.55
N ARG A 313 -37.78 -5.06 28.24
CA ARG A 313 -38.98 -4.42 27.68
C ARG A 313 -39.56 -5.15 26.48
N LYS A 314 -40.76 -4.71 26.07
CA LYS A 314 -41.38 -5.17 24.82
C LYS A 314 -40.68 -4.50 23.64
N ILE A 315 -40.24 -5.30 22.68
CA ILE A 315 -39.53 -4.85 21.48
C ILE A 315 -40.52 -4.12 20.57
N SER A 316 -40.16 -2.91 20.13
CA SER A 316 -40.94 -2.11 19.18
C SER A 316 -40.88 -2.70 17.76
N PRO A 317 -41.79 -2.32 16.84
CA PRO A 317 -41.73 -2.79 15.46
C PRO A 317 -40.41 -2.47 14.74
N ALA A 318 -39.83 -1.29 15.00
CA ALA A 318 -38.53 -0.89 14.43
C ALA A 318 -37.38 -1.71 15.03
N GLU A 319 -37.36 -1.91 16.34
CA GLU A 319 -36.36 -2.74 17.03
C GLU A 319 -36.45 -4.21 16.58
N ARG A 320 -37.65 -4.70 16.24
CA ARG A 320 -37.85 -6.06 15.72
C ARG A 320 -37.12 -6.27 14.41
N LEU A 321 -37.12 -5.27 13.50
CA LEU A 321 -36.37 -5.32 12.25
C LEU A 321 -34.86 -5.35 12.52
N THR A 322 -34.37 -4.54 13.46
CA THR A 322 -32.97 -4.54 13.89
C THR A 322 -32.52 -5.90 14.44
N VAL A 323 -33.36 -6.56 15.25
CA VAL A 323 -33.06 -7.89 15.79
C VAL A 323 -33.12 -8.97 14.71
N ILE A 324 -33.98 -8.83 13.69
CA ILE A 324 -33.98 -9.73 12.52
C ILE A 324 -32.66 -9.60 11.75
N GLN A 325 -32.20 -8.37 11.48
CA GLN A 325 -30.93 -8.12 10.81
C GLN A 325 -29.75 -8.69 11.62
N LEU A 326 -29.71 -8.39 12.93
CA LEU A 326 -28.70 -8.93 13.83
C LEU A 326 -28.65 -10.46 13.81
N ASN A 327 -29.82 -11.13 13.79
CA ASN A 327 -29.90 -12.59 13.71
C ASN A 327 -29.33 -13.14 12.39
N GLN A 328 -29.54 -12.44 11.28
CA GLN A 328 -28.95 -12.80 9.98
C GLN A 328 -27.42 -12.60 9.99
N ASP A 329 -26.95 -11.48 10.54
CA ASP A 329 -25.52 -11.18 10.63
C ASP A 329 -24.79 -12.18 11.55
N LEU A 330 -25.40 -12.57 12.67
CA LEU A 330 -24.88 -13.60 13.57
C LEU A 330 -24.86 -14.99 12.91
N LEU A 331 -25.86 -15.32 12.08
CA LEU A 331 -25.88 -16.56 11.31
C LEU A 331 -24.70 -16.60 10.32
N LEU A 332 -24.46 -15.50 9.60
CA LEU A 332 -23.34 -15.37 8.67
C LEU A 332 -21.99 -15.43 9.39
N LEU A 333 -21.88 -14.78 10.55
CA LEU A 333 -20.68 -14.85 11.39
C LEU A 333 -20.43 -16.28 11.90
N ALA A 334 -21.45 -16.98 12.37
CA ALA A 334 -21.33 -18.34 12.90
C ALA A 334 -20.80 -19.34 11.86
N ALA A 335 -21.10 -19.13 10.57
CA ALA A 335 -20.60 -19.95 9.48
C ALA A 335 -19.07 -19.85 9.31
N ARG A 336 -18.47 -18.70 9.67
CA ARG A 336 -17.04 -18.41 9.47
C ARG A 336 -16.26 -18.23 10.76
N ALA A 337 -16.94 -18.18 11.90
CA ALA A 337 -16.34 -17.97 13.20
C ALA A 337 -15.25 -19.00 13.49
N ASN A 338 -14.20 -18.55 14.19
CA ASN A 338 -13.21 -19.41 14.81
C ASN A 338 -13.92 -20.57 15.55
N PRO A 339 -13.44 -21.82 15.43
CA PRO A 339 -14.09 -22.98 16.04
C PRO A 339 -14.41 -22.81 17.53
N LEU A 340 -13.55 -22.13 18.29
CA LEU A 340 -13.73 -21.89 19.73
C LEU A 340 -14.82 -20.85 20.02
N MET A 341 -14.98 -19.87 19.13
CA MET A 341 -15.98 -18.80 19.27
C MET A 341 -17.33 -19.14 18.65
N ARG A 342 -17.39 -20.13 17.75
CA ARG A 342 -18.62 -20.53 17.06
C ARG A 342 -19.77 -20.87 18.00
N PRO A 343 -19.58 -21.62 19.11
CA PRO A 343 -20.66 -21.87 20.08
C PRO A 343 -21.20 -20.57 20.70
N ILE A 344 -20.32 -19.61 21.00
CA ILE A 344 -20.68 -18.32 21.60
C ILE A 344 -21.53 -17.50 20.62
N VAL A 345 -21.11 -17.42 19.35
CA VAL A 345 -21.86 -16.70 18.30
C VAL A 345 -23.26 -17.31 18.11
N ARG A 346 -23.36 -18.65 18.07
CA ARG A 346 -24.65 -19.36 17.97
C ARG A 346 -25.55 -19.12 19.18
N GLU A 347 -24.98 -19.04 20.37
CA GLU A 347 -25.74 -18.74 21.59
C GLU A 347 -26.33 -17.31 21.57
N TYR A 348 -25.58 -16.31 21.08
CA TYR A 348 -26.12 -14.97 20.83
C TYR A 348 -27.25 -14.98 19.78
N GLN A 349 -27.09 -15.77 18.71
CA GLN A 349 -28.11 -15.94 17.69
C GLN A 349 -29.40 -16.55 18.27
N GLU A 350 -29.30 -17.58 19.11
CA GLU A 350 -30.46 -18.17 19.79
C GLU A 350 -31.16 -17.19 20.74
N ILE A 351 -30.41 -16.34 21.44
CA ILE A 351 -30.98 -15.28 22.27
C ILE A 351 -31.78 -14.31 21.40
N ALA A 352 -31.23 -13.87 20.26
CA ALA A 352 -31.94 -13.02 19.31
C ALA A 352 -33.24 -13.67 18.78
N MET A 353 -33.20 -14.95 18.41
CA MET A 353 -34.41 -15.69 17.99
C MET A 353 -35.46 -15.79 19.11
N ARG A 354 -35.05 -16.03 20.35
CA ARG A 354 -35.98 -16.09 21.50
C ARG A 354 -36.61 -14.73 21.80
N LEU A 355 -35.85 -13.65 21.64
CA LEU A 355 -36.35 -12.28 21.75
C LEU A 355 -37.42 -11.99 20.68
N LEU A 356 -37.17 -12.38 19.42
CA LEU A 356 -38.16 -12.26 18.32
C LEU A 356 -39.43 -13.08 18.57
N ALA A 357 -39.28 -14.26 19.17
CA ALA A 357 -40.38 -15.14 19.58
C ALA A 357 -41.09 -14.69 20.87
N GLY A 358 -40.66 -13.60 21.52
CA GLY A 358 -41.24 -13.09 22.76
C GLY A 358 -40.94 -13.94 24.00
N LYS A 359 -40.04 -14.92 23.91
CA LYS A 359 -39.67 -15.85 24.99
C LYS A 359 -38.58 -15.24 25.87
N ARG A 360 -38.97 -14.45 26.87
CA ARG A 360 -38.03 -13.68 27.73
C ARG A 360 -37.56 -14.39 29.01
N LYS A 361 -38.23 -15.48 29.41
CA LYS A 361 -37.93 -16.18 30.67
C LYS A 361 -36.50 -16.72 30.68
N GLY A 362 -35.71 -16.31 31.68
CA GLY A 362 -34.34 -16.79 31.89
C GLY A 362 -33.28 -16.23 30.94
N LEU A 363 -33.63 -15.31 30.03
CA LEU A 363 -32.67 -14.72 29.08
C LEU A 363 -31.57 -13.93 29.79
N ALA A 364 -31.90 -13.15 30.82
CA ALA A 364 -30.92 -12.36 31.57
C ALA A 364 -29.81 -13.24 32.17
N LYS A 365 -30.17 -14.35 32.81
CA LYS A 365 -29.21 -15.31 33.38
C LYS A 365 -28.38 -15.99 32.30
N ARG A 366 -29.00 -16.36 31.16
CA ARG A 366 -28.30 -16.98 30.02
C ARG A 366 -27.30 -16.02 29.40
N PHE A 367 -27.70 -14.76 29.21
CA PHE A 367 -26.85 -13.70 28.67
C PHE A 367 -25.66 -13.40 29.58
N ALA A 368 -25.90 -13.23 30.89
CA ALA A 368 -24.83 -12.98 31.86
C ALA A 368 -23.79 -14.11 31.86
N ARG A 369 -24.25 -15.38 31.87
CA ARG A 369 -23.35 -16.54 31.77
C ARG A 369 -22.55 -16.54 30.47
N LEU A 370 -23.20 -16.26 29.34
CA LEU A 370 -22.55 -16.22 28.03
C LEU A 370 -21.48 -15.13 27.96
N LYS A 371 -21.74 -13.97 28.57
CA LYS A 371 -20.78 -12.86 28.67
C LYS A 371 -19.56 -13.27 29.49
N THR A 372 -19.76 -13.84 30.68
CA THR A 372 -18.65 -14.38 31.50
C THR A 372 -17.82 -15.40 30.74
N THR A 373 -18.46 -16.36 30.07
CA THR A 373 -17.73 -17.39 29.30
C THR A 373 -16.98 -16.79 28.11
N ARG A 374 -17.54 -15.77 27.43
CA ARG A 374 -16.82 -15.03 26.37
C ARG A 374 -15.59 -14.34 26.95
N ASP A 375 -15.75 -13.62 28.06
CA ASP A 375 -14.67 -12.85 28.68
C ASP A 375 -13.52 -13.76 29.15
N GLU A 376 -13.83 -14.92 29.74
CA GLU A 376 -12.84 -15.94 30.14
C GLU A 376 -12.05 -16.49 28.93
N ILE A 377 -12.75 -16.78 27.83
CA ILE A 377 -12.11 -17.29 26.60
C ILE A 377 -11.22 -16.22 25.95
N VAL A 378 -11.69 -14.97 25.93
CA VAL A 378 -10.91 -13.83 25.42
C VAL A 378 -9.66 -13.60 26.25
N ALA A 379 -9.78 -13.55 27.58
CA ALA A 379 -8.64 -13.39 28.46
C ALA A 379 -7.58 -14.49 28.22
N ARG A 380 -8.02 -15.75 28.21
CA ARG A 380 -7.10 -16.88 28.05
C ARG A 380 -6.41 -16.92 26.70
N LEU A 381 -7.08 -16.53 25.62
CA LEU A 381 -6.49 -16.52 24.29
C LEU A 381 -5.56 -15.33 24.08
N ASN A 382 -5.86 -14.18 24.68
CA ASN A 382 -4.91 -13.07 24.76
C ASN A 382 -3.65 -13.47 25.53
N ASP A 383 -3.77 -14.19 26.66
CA ASP A 383 -2.61 -14.69 27.41
C ASP A 383 -1.75 -15.65 26.56
N VAL A 384 -2.39 -16.47 25.71
CA VAL A 384 -1.68 -17.37 24.78
C VAL A 384 -0.97 -16.58 23.69
N ASP A 385 -1.63 -15.59 23.09
CA ASP A 385 -1.02 -14.73 22.07
C ASP A 385 0.15 -13.93 22.67
N ASP A 386 0.01 -13.38 23.88
CA ASP A 386 1.05 -12.66 24.60
C ASP A 386 2.24 -13.57 24.95
N TYR A 387 1.96 -14.81 25.38
CA TYR A 387 3.01 -15.81 25.61
C TYR A 387 3.72 -16.20 24.31
N MET A 388 3.00 -16.38 23.20
CA MET A 388 3.59 -16.70 21.91
C MET A 388 4.44 -15.55 21.39
N ASN A 389 3.98 -14.31 21.54
CA ASN A 389 4.75 -13.11 21.21
C ASN A 389 6.02 -13.01 22.07
N TRP A 390 5.92 -13.24 23.38
CA TRP A 390 7.06 -13.27 24.28
C TRP A 390 8.04 -14.40 23.92
N PHE A 391 7.55 -15.60 23.61
CA PHE A 391 8.35 -16.75 23.22
C PHE A 391 9.07 -16.52 21.89
N GLU A 392 8.39 -15.96 20.89
CA GLU A 392 9.01 -15.53 19.64
C GLU A 392 10.10 -14.49 19.87
N ALA A 393 9.85 -13.50 20.74
CA ALA A 393 10.78 -12.43 21.03
C ALA A 393 12.01 -12.88 21.86
N THR A 394 11.88 -13.91 22.70
CA THR A 394 12.90 -14.24 23.72
C THR A 394 13.52 -15.63 23.60
N GLN A 395 12.83 -16.62 23.03
CA GLN A 395 13.23 -18.03 23.08
C GLN A 395 13.30 -18.71 21.71
N SER A 396 12.74 -18.13 20.65
CA SER A 396 12.76 -18.75 19.32
C SER A 396 14.15 -18.71 18.68
N LYS A 397 14.67 -19.88 18.27
CA LYS A 397 15.87 -20.00 17.41
C LYS A 397 15.59 -19.68 15.95
N THR A 398 14.31 -19.65 15.56
CA THR A 398 13.85 -19.37 14.19
C THR A 398 12.96 -18.14 14.27
N MET A 399 13.55 -16.97 14.07
CA MET A 399 12.84 -15.69 14.06
C MET A 399 11.78 -15.70 12.96
N SER A 400 10.54 -15.26 13.26
CA SER A 400 9.40 -15.24 12.33
C SER A 400 9.56 -14.28 11.13
N GLY A 401 10.76 -13.74 10.90
CA GLY A 401 11.06 -12.83 9.79
C GLY A 401 10.51 -11.41 9.97
N VAL A 402 9.45 -11.25 10.76
CA VAL A 402 8.70 -9.98 10.94
C VAL A 402 9.52 -8.89 11.63
N PHE A 403 10.40 -9.25 12.57
CA PHE A 403 11.21 -8.29 13.34
C PHE A 403 12.68 -8.24 12.93
N VAL A 404 13.07 -8.94 11.86
CA VAL A 404 14.47 -8.98 11.38
C VAL A 404 14.97 -7.57 11.04
N ASP A 405 14.10 -6.72 10.52
CA ASP A 405 14.45 -5.34 10.18
C ASP A 405 14.63 -4.45 11.41
N TYR A 406 13.87 -4.70 12.49
CA TYR A 406 14.00 -3.95 13.75
C TYR A 406 15.25 -4.36 14.55
N LEU A 407 15.58 -5.66 14.57
CA LEU A 407 16.80 -6.15 15.22
C LEU A 407 18.07 -5.79 14.44
N LYS A 408 18.00 -5.65 13.11
CA LYS A 408 19.08 -5.06 12.32
C LYS A 408 19.35 -3.61 12.72
N ALA A 409 18.31 -2.84 13.04
CA ALA A 409 18.45 -1.45 13.49
C ALA A 409 19.11 -1.32 14.89
N ALA A 410 18.85 -2.27 15.80
CA ALA A 410 19.44 -2.26 17.14
C ALA A 410 20.91 -2.72 17.19
N ASN A 411 21.35 -3.53 16.21
CA ASN A 411 22.74 -4.00 16.10
C ASN A 411 23.62 -3.11 15.21
N GLU A 412 23.13 -1.95 14.78
CA GLU A 412 23.99 -0.98 14.12
C GLU A 412 24.97 -0.39 15.15
N PRO A 413 26.27 -0.28 14.83
CA PRO A 413 27.21 0.41 15.71
C PRO A 413 26.67 1.82 15.96
N GLN A 414 26.62 2.22 17.24
CA GLN A 414 26.16 3.54 17.65
C GLN A 414 26.76 4.60 16.72
N THR A 415 25.88 5.41 16.13
CA THR A 415 26.27 6.56 15.33
C THR A 415 27.24 7.43 16.13
N PRO A 416 28.26 8.04 15.51
CA PRO A 416 29.21 8.88 16.23
C PRO A 416 28.45 9.97 16.99
N ARG A 417 28.68 10.06 18.31
CA ARG A 417 28.00 10.99 19.23
C ARG A 417 27.86 12.37 18.60
N ARG A 418 26.62 12.82 18.37
CA ARG A 418 26.35 14.19 17.95
C ARG A 418 26.81 15.15 19.05
N ARG A 419 27.52 16.20 18.67
CA ARG A 419 27.96 17.31 19.55
C ARG A 419 27.13 18.56 19.28
N ASP A 420 25.81 18.42 19.23
CA ASP A 420 24.93 19.59 19.23
C ASP A 420 24.59 20.01 20.67
N ALA A 421 24.12 21.24 20.84
CA ALA A 421 23.87 21.80 22.18
C ALA A 421 22.83 21.02 22.99
N LEU A 422 21.94 20.29 22.31
CA LEU A 422 20.94 19.41 22.93
C LEU A 422 21.57 18.09 23.38
N SER A 423 22.44 17.47 22.57
CA SER A 423 23.19 16.27 22.95
C SER A 423 24.13 16.54 24.13
N VAL A 424 24.82 17.69 24.17
CA VAL A 424 25.68 18.08 25.31
C VAL A 424 24.86 18.27 26.59
N TYR A 425 23.65 18.84 26.48
CA TYR A 425 22.75 18.99 27.63
C TYR A 425 22.23 17.63 28.11
N LEU A 426 21.82 16.74 27.20
CA LEU A 426 21.37 15.40 27.55
C LEU A 426 22.48 14.53 28.14
N ASP A 427 23.71 14.60 27.61
CA ASP A 427 24.88 13.91 28.17
C ASP A 427 25.19 14.43 29.58
N SER A 428 25.06 15.75 29.81
CA SER A 428 25.26 16.35 31.14
C SER A 428 24.19 15.95 32.16
N ILE A 429 22.97 15.66 31.70
CA ILE A 429 21.90 15.11 32.53
C ILE A 429 22.18 13.64 32.83
N GLU A 430 22.61 12.86 31.85
CA GLU A 430 22.89 11.43 32.02
C GLU A 430 24.05 11.18 33.01
N GLU A 431 25.10 12.02 33.00
CA GLU A 431 26.16 12.00 34.01
C GLU A 431 25.67 12.35 35.42
N GLN A 432 24.64 13.20 35.56
CA GLN A 432 24.04 13.54 36.86
C GLN A 432 23.18 12.40 37.43
N PHE A 433 22.69 11.48 36.59
CA PHE A 433 21.90 10.32 37.02
C PHE A 433 22.73 9.06 37.25
N GLN A 434 24.02 9.06 36.91
CA GLN A 434 24.93 7.93 37.13
C GLN A 434 25.86 8.07 38.37
N ASN A 435 25.67 9.12 39.18
CA ASN A 435 26.32 9.27 40.49
C ASN A 435 25.35 9.11 41.66
#